data_AF-A0A0H5PWA6-F1
#
_entry.id   AF-A0A0H5PWA6-F1
#
_cell.length_a   1.000
_cell.length_b   1.000
_cell.length_c   1.000
_cell.angle_alpha   90.00
_cell.angle_beta   90.00
_cell.angle_gamma   90.00
#
_symmetry.space_group_name_H-M   'P 1'
#
loop_
_entity.id
_entity.type
_entity.pdbx_description
1 polymer ?
#
loop_
_entity_poly.entity_id
_entity_poly.type
_entity_poly.pdbx_seq_one_letter_code
_entity_poly.pdbx_strand_id
1 'polypeptide(L)' 'MKTKKDIEIEQDSINKAAYLAMNNFIDLKHEFEELASKENLSCEEHDILWALVKLAIWSELERVYEDIN' A
#
# COMPACT_ATOMS: atom_id res chain seq x y z
N MET A 1 -13.84 25.25 15.46
CA MET A 1 -12.37 25.40 15.56
C MET A 1 -11.86 24.13 16.21
N LYS A 2 -11.04 23.31 15.53
CA LYS A 2 -10.52 22.06 16.09
C LYS A 2 -9.55 22.38 17.23
N THR A 3 -9.60 21.63 18.32
CA THR A 3 -8.64 21.75 19.42
C THR A 3 -7.33 21.03 19.07
N LYS A 4 -6.23 21.37 19.76
CA LYS A 4 -4.94 20.69 19.57
C LYS A 4 -5.06 19.16 19.70
N LYS A 5 -5.93 18.71 20.60
CA LYS A 5 -6.17 17.29 20.87
C LYS A 5 -6.90 16.59 19.72
N ASP A 6 -7.78 17.32 19.03
CA ASP A 6 -8.48 16.80 17.84
C ASP A 6 -7.50 16.63 16.66
N ILE A 7 -6.53 17.54 16.53
CA ILE A 7 -5.48 17.47 15.51
C ILE A 7 -4.56 16.27 15.77
N GLU A 8 -4.14 16.04 17.02
CA GLU A 8 -3.30 14.89 17.37
C GLU A 8 -3.98 13.54 17.08
N ILE A 9 -5.28 13.42 17.36
CA ILE A 9 -6.04 12.19 17.10
C ILE A 9 -6.16 11.91 15.60
N GLU A 10 -6.43 12.94 14.78
CA GLU A 10 -6.44 12.79 13.32
C GLU A 10 -5.07 12.43 12.75
N GLN A 11 -4.00 13.00 13.31
CA GLN A 11 -2.63 12.69 12.88
C GLN A 11 -2.23 11.25 13.23
N ASP A 12 -2.64 10.77 14.42
CA ASP A 12 -2.43 9.38 14.83
C ASP A 12 -3.22 8.38 13.97
N SER A 13 -4.45 8.72 13.53
CA SER A 13 -5.22 7.85 12.63
C SER A 13 -4.60 7.77 11.24
N ILE A 14 -4.13 8.91 10.70
CA ILE A 14 -3.39 8.96 9.42
C ILE A 14 -2.13 8.11 9.50
N ASN A 15 -1.34 8.30 10.56
CA ASN A 15 -0.09 7.55 10.75
C ASN A 15 -0.35 6.04 10.86
N LYS A 16 -1.40 5.64 11.57
CA LYS A 16 -1.77 4.23 11.71
C LYS A 16 -2.22 3.62 10.37
N ALA A 17 -3.01 4.35 9.59
CA ALA A 17 -3.49 3.86 8.31
C ALA A 17 -2.37 3.79 7.26
N ALA A 18 -1.46 4.78 7.23
CA ALA A 18 -0.24 4.73 6.42
C ALA A 18 0.66 3.55 6.82
N TYR A 19 0.80 3.27 8.11
CA TYR A 19 1.55 2.13 8.61
C TYR A 19 0.94 0.78 8.16
N LEU A 20 -0.39 0.64 8.24
CA LEU A 20 -1.09 -0.55 7.74
C LEU A 20 -0.94 -0.72 6.23
N ALA A 21 -1.08 0.35 5.46
CA ALA A 21 -0.88 0.32 4.02
C ALA A 21 0.56 -0.08 3.64
N MET A 22 1.57 0.38 4.40
CA MET A 22 2.96 -0.01 4.19
C MET A 22 3.24 -1.48 4.53
N ASN A 23 2.59 -2.03 5.56
CA ASN A 23 2.72 -3.47 5.84
C ASN A 23 2.08 -4.32 4.74
N ASN A 24 0.87 -3.94 4.29
CA ASN A 24 0.22 -4.60 3.15
C ASN A 24 1.09 -4.52 1.88
N PHE A 25 1.79 -3.39 1.65
CA PHE A 25 2.76 -3.25 0.56
C PHE A 25 3.88 -4.29 0.64
N ILE A 26 4.49 -4.47 1.82
CA ILE A 26 5.59 -5.40 2.02
C ILE A 26 5.12 -6.84 1.72
N ASP A 27 3.95 -7.21 2.22
CA ASP A 27 3.37 -8.53 2.01
C ASP A 27 3.09 -8.78 0.51
N LEU A 28 2.46 -7.82 -0.18
CA LEU A 28 2.15 -7.93 -1.61
C LEU A 28 3.41 -8.03 -2.48
N LYS A 29 4.47 -7.29 -2.11
CA LYS A 29 5.77 -7.37 -2.77
C LYS A 29 6.41 -8.73 -2.57
N HIS A 30 6.37 -9.28 -1.36
CA HIS A 30 6.93 -10.61 -1.08
C HIS A 30 6.19 -11.72 -1.85
N GLU A 31 4.86 -11.68 -1.88
CA GLU A 31 4.06 -12.63 -2.66
C GLU A 31 4.39 -12.55 -4.16
N PHE A 32 4.59 -11.34 -4.68
CA PHE A 32 5.05 -11.11 -6.06
C PHE A 32 6.43 -11.71 -6.31
N GLU A 33 7.41 -11.44 -5.45
CA GLU A 33 8.77 -11.96 -5.60
C GLU A 33 8.77 -13.50 -5.52
N GLU A 34 7.93 -14.08 -4.66
CA GLU A 34 7.76 -15.52 -4.56
C GLU A 34 7.12 -16.11 -5.83
N LEU A 35 6.05 -15.50 -6.35
CA LEU A 35 5.41 -15.89 -7.62
C LEU A 35 6.39 -15.80 -8.78
N ALA A 36 7.07 -14.67 -8.93
CA ALA A 36 8.05 -14.44 -9.98
C ALA A 36 9.26 -15.39 -9.90
N SER A 37 9.59 -15.90 -8.71
CA SER A 37 10.67 -16.89 -8.54
C SER A 37 10.24 -18.31 -8.91
N LYS A 38 8.94 -18.63 -8.81
CA LYS A 38 8.38 -19.97 -9.05
C LYS A 38 7.88 -20.13 -10.47
N GLU A 39 7.19 -19.11 -10.96
CA GLU A 39 6.74 -18.99 -12.34
C GLU A 39 7.96 -18.55 -13.16
N ASN A 40 8.35 -19.31 -14.18
CA ASN A 40 9.48 -18.97 -15.04
C ASN A 40 9.10 -17.83 -15.99
N LEU A 41 8.72 -16.69 -15.43
CA LEU A 41 8.18 -15.52 -16.12
C LEU A 41 9.22 -14.95 -17.07
N SER A 42 8.77 -14.53 -18.24
CA SER A 42 9.53 -13.67 -19.12
C SER A 42 9.75 -12.29 -18.49
N CYS A 43 10.74 -11.54 -18.98
CA CYS A 43 10.98 -10.19 -18.52
C CYS A 43 9.74 -9.28 -18.66
N GLU A 44 8.96 -9.44 -19.74
CA GLU A 44 7.74 -8.65 -19.96
C GLU A 44 6.64 -9.01 -18.96
N GLU A 45 6.45 -10.30 -18.66
CA GLU A 45 5.47 -10.74 -17.66
C GLU A 45 5.84 -10.24 -16.26
N HIS A 46 7.13 -10.30 -15.91
CA HIS A 46 7.63 -9.74 -14.66
C HIS A 46 7.33 -8.23 -14.56
N ASP A 47 7.59 -7.46 -15.61
CA ASP A 47 7.36 -6.01 -15.63
C ASP A 47 5.87 -5.65 -15.54
N ILE A 48 5.01 -6.38 -16.24
CA ILE A 48 3.55 -6.22 -16.15
C ILE A 48 3.08 -6.52 -14.72
N LEU A 49 3.52 -7.64 -14.16
CA LEU A 49 3.11 -8.07 -12.83
C LEU A 49 3.60 -7.08 -11.76
N TRP A 50 4.81 -6.52 -11.92
CA TRP A 50 5.31 -5.44 -11.06
C TRP A 50 4.53 -4.13 -11.20
N ALA A 51 4.06 -3.79 -12.41
CA ALA A 51 3.20 -2.64 -12.63
C ALA A 51 1.84 -2.80 -11.94
N LEU A 52 1.25 -4.01 -11.98
CA LEU A 52 0.00 -4.32 -11.29
C LEU A 52 0.14 -4.23 -9.76
N VAL A 53 1.24 -4.72 -9.20
CA VAL A 53 1.55 -4.57 -7.77
C VAL A 53 1.55 -3.09 -7.38
N LYS A 54 2.31 -2.25 -8.11
CA LYS A 54 2.36 -0.80 -7.87
C LYS A 54 0.98 -0.13 -7.93
N LEU A 55 0.13 -0.54 -8.88
CA LEU A 55 -1.24 -0.03 -8.99
C LEU A 55 -2.10 -0.43 -7.78
N ALA A 56 -2.05 -1.70 -7.36
CA ALA A 56 -2.81 -2.18 -6.20
C ALA A 56 -2.43 -1.43 -4.92
N ILE A 57 -1.14 -1.18 -4.72
CA ILE A 57 -0.62 -0.39 -3.60
C ILE A 57 -1.17 1.04 -3.64
N TRP A 58 -1.12 1.68 -4.81
CA TRP A 58 -1.59 3.05 -4.98
C TRP A 58 -3.08 3.18 -4.63
N SER A 59 -3.91 2.24 -5.13
CA SER A 59 -5.34 2.22 -4.83
C SER A 59 -5.64 2.06 -3.34
N GLU A 60 -4.85 1.27 -2.60
CA GLU A 60 -5.04 1.11 -1.16
C GLU A 60 -4.66 2.38 -0.38
N LEU A 61 -3.63 3.10 -0.83
CA LEU A 61 -3.26 4.39 -0.26
C LEU A 61 -4.32 5.46 -0.52
N GLU A 62 -4.89 5.51 -1.73
CA GLU A 62 -6.01 6.41 -2.05
C GLU A 62 -7.24 6.11 -1.20
N ARG A 63 -7.60 4.82 -1.06
CA ARG A 63 -8.72 4.39 -0.20
C ARG A 63 -8.54 4.83 1.25
N VAL A 64 -7.33 4.62 1.79
CA VAL A 64 -6.99 5.05 3.15
C VAL A 64 -7.06 6.58 3.29
N TYR A 65 -6.57 7.32 2.30
CA TYR A 65 -6.65 8.78 2.29
C TYR A 65 -8.11 9.27 2.24
N GLU A 66 -8.97 8.65 1.44
CA GLU A 66 -10.41 8.95 1.38
C GLU A 66 -11.14 8.60 2.68
N ASP A 67 -10.82 7.46 3.30
CA ASP A 67 -11.45 7.05 4.58
C ASP A 67 -11.17 8.04 5.73
N ILE A 68 -10.14 8.89 5.60
CA ILE A 68 -9.72 9.85 6.62
C ILE A 68 -10.19 11.30 6.32
N ASN A 69 -10.52 11.63 5.07
CA ASN A 69 -10.92 12.99 4.66
C ASN A 69 -12.44 13.14 4.47
#